data_AF-A0A4Z2HEY0-F1
#
_entry.id   AF-A0A4Z2HEY0-F1
#
_cell.length_a   1.000
_cell.length_b   1.000
_cell.length_c   1.000
_cell.angle_alpha   90.00
_cell.angle_beta   90.00
_cell.angle_gamma   90.00
#
_symmetry.space_group_name_H-M   'P 1'
#
loop_
_entity.id
_entity.type
_entity.pdbx_description
1 polymer ?
#
loop_
_entity_poly.entity_id
_entity_poly.type
_entity_poly.pdbx_seq_one_letter_code
_entity_poly.pdbx_strand_id
1 'polypeptide(L)'
;MTRCALTCPVPNPCKNVCSHLCLLRPGGYTCACPQGSSVVQFDANECDAAIEAPVAMPAACRCMNGGTCYTDEGRLPKCKCPYGYVGSYCEMGKSKGAPAGTDNFNQNLWESFTHALVDTWELLHSD
;
A
#
# COMPACT_ATOMS: atom_id res chain seq x y z
N MET A 1 35.34 -56.40 -20.75
CA MET A 1 34.52 -55.59 -21.68
C MET A 1 33.06 -55.76 -21.29
N THR A 2 32.59 -54.99 -20.31
CA THR A 2 31.21 -55.08 -19.83
C THR A 2 30.33 -54.26 -20.77
N ARG A 3 29.52 -54.97 -21.57
CA ARG A 3 28.54 -54.38 -22.48
C ARG A 3 27.49 -53.61 -21.66
N CYS A 4 27.40 -52.30 -21.86
CA CYS A 4 26.26 -51.53 -21.38
C CYS A 4 25.04 -51.85 -22.27
N ALA A 5 24.03 -52.49 -21.69
CA ALA A 5 22.72 -52.63 -22.30
C ALA A 5 22.00 -51.27 -22.24
N LEU A 6 21.83 -50.66 -23.42
CA LEU A 6 20.94 -49.60 -23.92
C LEU A 6 20.09 -48.66 -23.03
N THR A 7 19.96 -48.81 -21.72
CA THR A 7 19.36 -47.79 -20.84
C THR A 7 20.03 -47.80 -19.45
N CYS A 8 21.24 -47.27 -19.35
CA CYS A 8 21.72 -46.76 -18.07
C CYS A 8 21.00 -45.42 -17.83
N PRO A 9 20.13 -45.29 -16.81
CA PRO A 9 19.61 -43.99 -16.44
C PRO A 9 20.80 -43.13 -16.05
N VAL A 10 21.11 -42.11 -16.84
CA VAL A 10 22.16 -41.15 -16.52
C VAL A 10 21.77 -40.52 -15.18
N PRO A 11 22.55 -40.74 -14.10
CA PRO A 11 22.23 -40.14 -12.82
C PRO A 11 22.19 -38.62 -13.00
N ASN A 12 21.09 -37.98 -12.61
CA ASN A 12 21.00 -36.53 -12.71
C ASN A 12 21.85 -35.89 -11.59
N PRO A 13 22.99 -35.25 -11.92
CA PRO A 13 23.83 -34.60 -10.91
C PRO A 13 23.18 -33.37 -10.27
N CYS A 14 22.08 -32.84 -10.81
CA CYS A 14 21.46 -31.59 -10.34
C CYS A 14 20.68 -31.70 -9.02
N LYS A 15 20.70 -32.85 -8.33
CA LYS A 15 19.91 -33.06 -7.12
C LYS A 15 20.52 -32.27 -5.94
N ASN A 16 19.96 -31.08 -5.66
CA ASN A 16 20.42 -30.13 -4.62
C ASN A 16 21.84 -29.58 -4.82
N VAL A 17 22.28 -29.44 -6.08
CA VAL A 17 23.64 -28.94 -6.37
C VAL A 17 23.67 -27.46 -6.70
N CYS A 18 22.73 -26.96 -7.51
CA CYS A 18 22.66 -25.54 -7.87
C CYS A 18 21.61 -24.81 -7.02
N SER A 19 21.86 -23.54 -6.70
CA SER A 19 20.91 -22.66 -6.00
C SER A 19 19.65 -22.34 -6.80
N HIS A 20 19.77 -22.17 -8.13
CA HIS A 20 18.66 -21.75 -9.01
C HIS A 20 18.41 -22.71 -10.17
N LEU A 21 19.22 -22.64 -11.23
CA LEU A 21 19.02 -23.44 -12.45
C LEU A 21 20.23 -24.33 -12.73
N CYS A 22 19.98 -25.62 -12.99
CA CYS A 22 20.99 -26.59 -13.38
C CYS A 22 20.78 -27.05 -14.83
N LEU A 23 21.79 -26.87 -15.68
CA LEU A 23 21.76 -27.24 -17.09
C LEU A 23 22.67 -28.44 -17.33
N LEU A 24 22.11 -29.55 -17.83
CA LEU A 24 22.86 -30.76 -18.18
C LEU A 24 23.54 -30.58 -19.54
N ARG A 25 24.84 -30.86 -19.62
CA ARG A 25 25.62 -30.91 -20.87
C ARG A 25 26.22 -32.31 -21.05
N PRO A 26 26.45 -32.78 -22.30
CA PRO A 26 27.18 -34.02 -22.55
C PRO A 26 28.64 -33.85 -22.07
N GLY A 27 28.91 -34.22 -20.82
CA GLY A 27 30.19 -33.99 -20.13
C GLY A 27 30.07 -33.44 -18.70
N GLY A 28 28.87 -33.08 -18.23
CA GLY A 28 28.66 -32.60 -16.86
C GLY A 28 27.40 -31.77 -16.68
N TYR A 29 27.46 -30.81 -15.76
CA TYR A 29 26.38 -29.85 -15.51
C TYR A 29 26.97 -28.44 -15.36
N THR A 30 26.13 -27.43 -15.54
CA THR A 30 26.49 -26.03 -15.30
C THR A 30 25.34 -25.37 -14.55
N CYS A 31 25.63 -24.66 -13.47
CA CYS A 31 24.65 -23.83 -12.78
C CYS A 31 24.52 -22.47 -13.50
N ALA A 32 23.29 -21.97 -13.61
CA ALA A 32 23.00 -20.66 -14.18
C ALA A 32 22.16 -19.83 -13.19
N CYS A 33 22.49 -18.54 -13.09
CA CYS A 33 21.85 -17.61 -12.18
C CYS A 33 20.81 -16.74 -12.92
N PRO A 34 19.73 -16.31 -12.24
CA PRO A 34 18.73 -15.39 -12.81
C PRO A 34 19.33 -14.00 -13.09
N GLN A 35 18.63 -13.21 -13.92
CA GLN A 35 19.11 -11.91 -14.40
C GLN A 35 19.52 -10.98 -13.25
N GLY A 36 20.74 -10.45 -13.32
CA GLY A 36 21.30 -9.54 -12.29
C GLY A 36 22.11 -10.23 -11.20
N SER A 37 22.18 -11.57 -11.19
CA SER A 37 23.04 -12.34 -10.29
C SER A 37 24.09 -13.13 -11.07
N SER A 38 25.28 -13.19 -10.50
CA SER A 38 26.41 -13.98 -10.94
C SER A 38 26.63 -15.17 -9.98
N VAL A 39 27.60 -16.00 -10.30
CA VAL A 39 27.98 -17.11 -9.45
C VAL A 39 29.01 -16.61 -8.45
N VAL A 40 28.90 -16.98 -7.18
CA VAL A 40 29.84 -16.51 -6.15
C VAL A 40 31.26 -16.94 -6.54
N GLN A 41 32.25 -16.05 -6.41
CA GLN A 41 33.63 -16.26 -6.88
C GLN A 41 34.29 -17.55 -6.33
N PHE A 42 33.78 -18.07 -5.21
CA PHE A 42 34.28 -19.26 -4.54
C PHE A 42 33.37 -20.49 -4.68
N ASP A 43 32.13 -20.32 -5.13
CA ASP A 43 31.14 -21.39 -5.20
C ASP A 43 30.38 -21.34 -6.53
N ALA A 44 30.76 -22.23 -7.44
CA ALA A 44 30.20 -22.35 -8.79
C ALA A 44 28.69 -22.67 -8.84
N ASN A 45 28.13 -22.96 -7.67
CA ASN A 45 26.81 -23.53 -7.45
C ASN A 45 25.84 -22.54 -6.78
N GLU A 46 26.39 -21.50 -6.14
CA GLU A 46 25.64 -20.51 -5.40
C GLU A 46 25.61 -19.21 -6.20
N CYS A 47 24.45 -18.56 -6.25
CA CYS A 47 24.29 -17.30 -6.94
C CYS A 47 24.33 -16.16 -5.93
N ASP A 48 25.06 -15.09 -6.21
CA ASP A 48 24.95 -13.85 -5.45
C ASP A 48 23.65 -13.17 -5.84
N ALA A 49 22.54 -13.58 -5.23
CA ALA A 49 21.30 -12.83 -5.36
C ALA A 49 21.63 -11.37 -5.03
N ALA A 50 21.40 -10.47 -5.99
CA ALA A 50 21.59 -9.04 -5.78
C ALA A 50 20.83 -8.68 -4.51
N ILE A 51 21.57 -8.25 -3.48
CA ILE A 51 20.99 -7.75 -2.23
C ILE A 51 20.35 -6.42 -2.59
N GLU A 52 19.16 -6.47 -3.17
CA GLU A 52 18.31 -5.31 -3.31
C GLU A 52 17.93 -4.88 -1.90
N ALA A 53 18.12 -3.59 -1.60
CA ALA A 53 17.65 -3.05 -0.34
C ALA A 53 16.17 -3.42 -0.18
N PRO A 54 15.75 -4.02 0.94
CA PRO A 54 14.37 -4.44 1.12
C PRO A 54 13.48 -3.22 0.89
N VAL A 55 12.74 -3.24 -0.22
CA VAL A 55 11.77 -2.19 -0.53
C VAL A 55 10.79 -2.17 0.62
N ALA A 56 10.83 -1.09 1.41
CA ALA A 56 9.88 -0.90 2.50
C ALA A 56 8.48 -0.94 1.88
N MET A 57 7.70 -1.96 2.24
CA MET A 57 6.34 -2.08 1.73
C MET A 57 5.62 -0.75 2.00
N PRO A 58 4.96 -0.16 0.98
CA PRO A 58 4.25 1.09 1.18
C PRO A 58 3.21 0.90 2.28
N ALA A 59 3.09 1.89 3.17
CA ALA A 59 2.10 1.85 4.23
C ALA A 59 0.72 1.60 3.61
N ALA A 60 0.02 0.57 4.09
CA ALA A 60 -1.31 0.25 3.58
C ALA A 60 -2.30 1.36 3.98
N CYS A 61 -3.06 1.87 3.02
CA CYS A 61 -4.19 2.77 3.27
C CYS A 61 -5.26 2.07 4.11
N ARG A 62 -5.31 2.32 5.42
CA ARG A 62 -6.25 1.66 6.34
C ARG A 62 -7.49 2.52 6.66
N CYS A 63 -8.01 3.28 5.69
CA CYS A 63 -9.17 4.13 5.91
C CYS A 63 -10.42 3.29 6.24
N MET A 64 -11.10 3.62 7.33
CA MET A 64 -12.33 2.98 7.80
C MET A 64 -13.57 3.77 7.37
N ASN A 65 -14.75 3.22 7.60
CA ASN A 65 -16.05 3.90 7.42
C ASN A 65 -16.28 4.56 6.05
N GLY A 66 -15.68 3.99 4.99
CA GLY A 66 -15.81 4.52 3.62
C GLY A 66 -14.90 5.71 3.30
N GLY A 67 -13.83 5.93 4.07
CA GLY A 67 -12.80 6.93 3.75
C GLY A 67 -12.09 6.65 2.43
N THR A 68 -11.87 7.70 1.63
CA THR A 68 -11.13 7.61 0.36
C THR A 68 -9.64 7.80 0.62
N CYS A 69 -8.80 6.86 0.20
CA CYS A 69 -7.35 7.03 0.33
C CYS A 69 -6.78 7.87 -0.81
N TYR A 70 -5.85 8.76 -0.48
CA TYR A 70 -5.04 9.51 -1.43
C TYR A 70 -3.58 9.52 -0.98
N THR A 71 -2.66 9.67 -1.93
CA THR A 71 -1.22 9.74 -1.64
C THR A 71 -0.78 11.19 -1.69
N ASP A 72 -0.11 11.67 -0.65
CA ASP A 72 0.41 13.03 -0.57
C ASP A 72 1.81 13.14 -1.22
N GLU A 73 2.35 14.34 -1.35
CA GLU A 73 3.69 14.60 -1.94
C GLU A 73 4.81 13.80 -1.23
N GLY A 74 4.65 13.51 0.06
CA GLY A 74 5.55 12.67 0.85
C GLY A 74 5.42 11.16 0.60
N ARG A 75 4.64 10.72 -0.39
CA ARG A 75 4.30 9.31 -0.67
C ARG A 75 3.64 8.59 0.52
N LEU A 76 3.10 9.35 1.47
CA LEU A 76 2.39 8.82 2.62
C LEU A 76 0.89 8.72 2.30
N PRO A 77 0.24 7.59 2.59
CA PRO A 77 -1.20 7.42 2.41
C PRO A 77 -1.96 8.25 3.44
N LYS A 78 -2.89 9.07 2.98
CA LYS A 78 -3.80 9.86 3.82
C LYS A 78 -5.25 9.48 3.52
N CYS A 79 -6.10 9.58 4.53
CA CYS A 79 -7.52 9.30 4.42
C CYS A 79 -8.35 10.59 4.31
N LYS A 80 -9.21 10.67 3.31
CA LYS A 80 -10.26 11.67 3.21
C LYS A 80 -11.54 11.08 3.80
N CYS A 81 -11.95 11.59 4.95
CA CYS A 81 -13.09 11.05 5.68
C CYS A 81 -14.43 11.57 5.13
N PRO A 82 -15.44 10.69 5.01
CA PRO A 82 -16.80 11.13 4.72
C PRO A 82 -17.38 11.93 5.88
N TYR A 83 -18.46 12.65 5.62
CA TYR A 83 -19.10 13.45 6.65
C TYR A 83 -19.52 12.59 7.84
N GLY A 84 -19.30 13.12 9.04
CA GLY A 84 -19.62 12.40 10.27
C GLY A 84 -18.50 11.47 10.73
N TYR A 85 -17.35 11.43 10.06
CA TYR A 85 -16.17 10.69 10.52
C TYR A 85 -14.91 11.56 10.58
N VAL A 86 -14.03 11.26 11.53
CA VAL A 86 -12.75 11.93 11.81
C VAL A 86 -11.70 10.94 12.29
N GLY A 87 -10.46 11.41 12.38
CA GLY A 87 -9.30 10.61 12.71
C GLY A 87 -8.39 10.41 11.50
N SER A 88 -7.23 9.82 11.74
CA SER A 88 -6.24 9.60 10.67
C SER A 88 -6.71 8.54 9.67
N TYR A 89 -7.59 7.65 10.13
CA TYR A 89 -8.16 6.55 9.36
C TYR A 89 -9.69 6.60 9.39
N CYS A 90 -10.31 7.74 9.70
CA CYS A 90 -11.76 7.89 9.81
C CYS A 90 -12.38 6.91 10.83
N GLU A 91 -11.63 6.59 11.88
CA GLU A 91 -11.97 5.62 12.92
C GLU A 91 -13.02 6.15 13.92
N MET A 92 -13.14 7.47 14.05
CA MET A 92 -14.07 8.11 14.99
C MET A 92 -15.26 8.70 14.25
N GLY A 93 -16.47 8.48 14.75
CA GLY A 93 -17.66 9.21 14.30
C GLY A 93 -17.76 10.58 14.98
N LYS A 94 -17.96 11.67 14.23
CA LYS A 94 -18.47 12.93 14.80
C LYS A 94 -19.90 12.66 15.27
N SER A 95 -20.09 12.51 16.58
CA SER A 95 -21.42 12.45 17.19
C SER A 95 -22.28 13.58 16.64
N LYS A 96 -23.47 13.24 16.16
CA LYS A 96 -24.42 14.14 15.51
C LYS A 96 -24.61 15.42 16.32
N GLY A 97 -23.90 16.47 15.91
CA GLY A 97 -24.14 17.87 16.28
C GLY A 97 -24.20 18.78 15.05
N ALA A 98 -24.17 18.21 13.85
CA ALA A 98 -24.48 18.90 12.59
C ALA A 98 -24.86 17.84 11.54
N PRO A 99 -25.88 18.06 10.70
CA PRO A 99 -26.19 17.21 9.55
C PRO A 99 -25.37 17.63 8.31
N ALA A 100 -24.93 16.63 7.53
CA ALA A 100 -24.47 16.84 6.15
C ALA A 100 -25.69 16.94 5.25
N GLY A 101 -25.78 18.02 4.47
CA GLY A 101 -26.81 18.20 3.45
C GLY A 101 -27.79 19.35 3.67
N THR A 102 -27.41 20.38 4.44
CA THR A 102 -28.02 21.71 4.30
C THR A 102 -26.95 22.75 3.94
N ASP A 103 -26.36 22.61 2.76
CA ASP A 103 -25.91 23.75 1.95
C ASP A 103 -27.13 24.44 1.32
N ASN A 104 -28.03 24.90 2.18
CA ASN A 104 -28.96 25.99 1.91
C ASN A 104 -29.34 26.62 3.25
N PHE A 105 -28.31 27.07 3.97
CA PHE A 105 -28.48 28.20 4.85
C PHE A 105 -28.61 29.41 3.94
N ASN A 106 -29.85 29.83 3.64
CA ASN A 106 -30.05 31.12 2.98
C ASN A 106 -29.39 32.16 3.89
N GLN A 107 -28.32 32.80 3.42
CA GLN A 107 -27.60 33.81 4.19
C GLN A 107 -28.51 34.98 4.62
N ASN A 108 -29.66 35.13 3.98
CA ASN A 108 -30.68 36.13 4.34
C ASN A 108 -31.51 35.75 5.58
N LEU A 109 -31.48 34.48 6.03
CA LEU A 109 -32.21 34.03 7.23
C LEU A 109 -31.40 34.19 8.53
N TRP A 110 -30.05 34.18 8.52
CA TRP A 110 -29.30 34.53 9.75
C TRP A 110 -29.43 36.01 10.08
N GLU A 111 -29.41 36.86 9.05
CA GLU A 111 -29.52 38.32 9.17
C GLU A 111 -30.90 38.74 9.73
N SER A 112 -31.95 37.96 9.47
CA SER A 112 -33.31 38.21 9.98
C SER A 112 -33.48 37.85 11.45
N PHE A 113 -32.75 36.84 11.96
CA PHE A 113 -32.75 36.50 13.38
C PHE A 113 -31.97 37.51 14.22
N THR A 114 -30.94 38.16 13.66
CA THR A 114 -30.21 39.25 14.33
C THR A 114 -31.00 40.56 14.34
N HIS A 115 -31.72 40.91 13.26
CA HIS A 115 -32.57 42.11 13.22
C HIS A 115 -33.76 42.05 14.18
N ALA A 116 -34.43 40.90 14.36
CA ALA A 116 -35.54 40.77 15.31
C ALA A 116 -35.12 41.01 16.78
N LEU A 117 -33.83 40.80 17.11
CA LEU A 117 -33.25 41.10 18.43
C LEU A 117 -32.78 42.57 18.56
N VAL A 118 -32.58 43.30 17.46
CA VAL A 118 -32.25 44.74 17.45
C VAL A 118 -33.52 45.59 17.48
N ASP A 119 -34.56 45.22 16.74
CA ASP A 119 -35.88 45.89 16.77
C ASP A 119 -36.55 45.84 18.16
N THR A 120 -36.28 44.79 18.94
CA THR A 120 -36.74 44.68 20.34
C THR A 120 -35.92 45.54 21.32
N TRP A 121 -34.70 45.94 20.97
CA TRP A 121 -33.88 46.87 21.76
C TRP A 121 -34.31 48.33 21.57
N GLU A 122 -34.72 48.75 20.36
CA GLU A 122 -35.20 50.12 20.10
C GLU A 122 -36.59 50.41 20.69
N LEU A 123 -37.46 49.40 20.85
CA LEU A 123 -38.76 49.57 21.51
C LEU A 123 -38.69 49.66 23.06
N LEU A 124 -37.55 49.35 23.67
CA LEU A 124 -37.33 49.46 25.11
C LEU A 124 -36.53 50.71 25.53
N HIS A 125 -36.10 51.55 24.59
CA HIS A 125 -35.28 52.74 24.87
C HIS A 125 -35.82 54.04 24.22
N SER A 126 -37.12 54.10 23.90
CA SER A 126 -37.79 55.32 23.43
C SER A 126 -38.76 55.84 24.49
N ASP A 127 -38.20 56.35 25.59
CA ASP A 127 -38.70 57.48 26.39
C ASP A 127 -37.51 58.46 26.58
#